data_AF-A0A453JV63-F1
#
_entry.id   AF-A0A453JV63-F1
#
_cell.length_a   1.000
_cell.length_b   1.000
_cell.length_c   1.000
_cell.angle_alpha   90.00
_cell.angle_beta   90.00
_cell.angle_gamma   90.00
#
_symmetry.space_group_name_H-M   'P 1'
#
loop_
_entity.id
_entity.type
_entity.pdbx_description
1 polymer ?
#
loop_
_entity_poly.entity_id
_entity_poly.type
_entity_poly.pdbx_seq_one_letter_code
_entity_poly.pdbx_strand_id
1 'polypeptide(L)'
;MRVKRRSRHRKVVKFYSTCFGFREPYKVLIDGTFVHHLLVHQLLPADDALRELLSASRAPPLLTSKCVVAELRRLGKSHSEAFDAAQLVATASCEHDKVVSAVDCILSLVGDKNPEHYFVATQDSDLRAKLREV
;
A
#
# COMPACT_ATOMS: atom_id res chain seq x y z
N MET A 1 13.40 0.07 22.71
CA MET A 1 12.00 0.13 22.21
C MET A 1 11.81 -0.41 20.77
N ARG A 2 12.81 -0.37 19.87
CA ARG A 2 12.74 -0.91 18.50
C ARG A 2 12.59 -2.44 18.39
N VAL A 3 13.32 -3.21 19.22
CA VAL A 3 13.24 -4.69 19.26
C VAL A 3 11.85 -5.18 19.67
N LYS A 4 11.19 -4.51 20.61
CA LYS A 4 9.81 -4.82 21.03
C LYS A 4 8.81 -4.59 19.89
N ARG A 5 8.98 -3.51 19.11
CA ARG A 5 8.14 -3.21 17.93
C ARG A 5 8.28 -4.28 16.85
N ARG A 6 9.51 -4.67 16.50
CA ARG A 6 9.78 -5.73 15.52
C ARG A 6 9.19 -7.07 15.94
N SER A 7 9.32 -7.44 17.22
CA SER A 7 8.72 -8.66 17.78
C SER A 7 7.18 -8.64 17.67
N ARG A 8 6.54 -7.49 17.93
CA ARG A 8 5.09 -7.33 17.78
C ARG A 8 4.65 -7.47 16.32
N HIS A 9 5.29 -6.77 15.39
CA HIS A 9 4.94 -6.85 13.98
C HIS A 9 5.08 -8.29 13.45
N ARG A 10 6.15 -9.00 13.81
CA ARG A 10 6.35 -10.40 13.45
C ARG A 10 5.20 -11.30 13.91
N LYS A 11 4.68 -11.09 15.12
CA LYS A 11 3.52 -11.84 15.63
C LYS A 11 2.26 -11.55 14.82
N VAL A 12 2.03 -10.28 14.47
CA VAL A 12 0.87 -9.85 13.67
C VAL A 12 0.93 -10.43 12.26
N VAL A 13 2.09 -10.34 11.58
CA VAL A 13 2.25 -10.91 10.24
C VAL A 13 2.09 -12.43 10.27
N LYS A 14 2.64 -13.10 11.30
CA LYS A 14 2.46 -14.55 11.47
C LYS A 14 0.98 -14.93 11.65
N PHE A 15 0.21 -14.12 12.38
CA PHE A 15 -1.23 -14.31 12.53
C PHE A 15 -1.95 -14.23 11.17
N TYR A 16 -1.67 -13.21 10.37
CA TYR A 16 -2.25 -13.07 9.01
C TYR A 16 -1.82 -14.20 8.07
N SER A 17 -0.56 -14.64 8.14
CA SER A 17 -0.09 -15.77 7.33
C SER A 17 -0.77 -17.08 7.71
N THR A 18 -1.00 -17.31 9.01
CA THR A 18 -1.57 -18.57 9.50
C THR A 18 -3.10 -18.62 9.35
N CYS A 19 -3.81 -17.55 9.70
CA CYS A 19 -5.27 -17.54 9.75
C CYS A 19 -5.90 -17.08 8.43
N PHE A 20 -5.23 -16.18 7.71
CA PHE A 20 -5.74 -15.57 6.49
C PHE A 20 -4.91 -15.94 5.27
N GLY A 21 -3.96 -16.88 5.35
CA GLY A 21 -3.26 -17.40 4.18
C GLY A 21 -2.30 -16.43 3.47
N PHE A 22 -1.90 -15.33 4.10
CA PHE A 22 -0.90 -14.41 3.52
C PHE A 22 0.43 -15.14 3.28
N ARG A 23 0.94 -15.07 2.05
CA ARG A 23 2.20 -15.72 1.63
C ARG A 23 3.16 -14.72 1.02
N GLU A 24 4.45 -15.00 1.16
CA GLU A 24 5.49 -14.26 0.45
C GLU A 24 5.48 -14.61 -1.06
N PRO A 25 5.72 -13.64 -1.96
CA PRO A 25 6.00 -12.24 -1.67
C PRO A 25 4.73 -11.45 -1.30
N TYR A 26 4.78 -10.74 -0.17
CA TYR A 26 3.64 -9.95 0.30
C TYR A 26 3.38 -8.77 -0.63
N LYS A 27 2.15 -8.66 -1.15
CA LYS A 27 1.75 -7.57 -2.05
C LYS A 27 1.36 -6.35 -1.23
N VAL A 28 2.00 -5.20 -1.47
CA VAL A 28 1.67 -3.95 -0.77
C VAL A 28 1.04 -2.96 -1.75
N LEU A 29 -0.25 -2.70 -1.59
CA LEU A 29 -0.94 -1.61 -2.27
C LEU A 29 -0.55 -0.28 -1.62
N ILE A 30 -0.10 0.65 -2.46
CA ILE A 30 0.32 1.98 -2.08
C ILE A 30 -0.68 3.00 -2.61
N ASP A 31 -1.03 3.93 -1.74
CA ASP A 31 -1.82 5.10 -2.08
C ASP A 31 -0.93 6.31 -2.44
N GLY A 32 -1.46 7.26 -3.22
CA GLY A 32 -0.75 8.46 -3.65
C GLY A 32 -0.30 9.34 -2.49
N THR A 33 -1.09 9.38 -1.41
CA THR A 33 -0.75 10.08 -0.16
C THR A 33 0.51 9.52 0.49
N PHE A 34 0.69 8.20 0.44
CA PHE A 34 1.86 7.53 0.99
C PHE A 34 3.11 7.79 0.16
N VAL A 35 3.00 7.75 -1.19
CA VAL A 35 4.11 8.11 -2.09
C VAL A 35 4.57 9.54 -1.83
N HIS A 36 3.62 10.48 -1.75
CA HIS A 36 3.94 11.88 -1.47
C HIS A 36 4.64 12.05 -0.10
N HIS A 37 4.15 11.37 0.94
CA HIS A 37 4.77 11.40 2.26
C HIS A 37 6.20 10.82 2.25
N LEU A 38 6.48 9.76 1.49
CA LEU A 38 7.83 9.22 1.37
C LEU A 38 8.80 10.22 0.74
N LEU A 39 8.34 10.96 -0.28
CA LEU A 39 9.14 11.97 -0.97
C LEU A 39 9.44 13.18 -0.08
N VAL A 40 8.40 13.75 0.55
CA VAL A 40 8.54 14.92 1.43
C VAL A 40 9.51 14.65 2.58
N HIS A 41 9.52 13.44 3.12
CA HIS A 41 10.39 13.05 4.24
C HIS A 41 11.69 12.36 3.82
N GLN A 42 11.98 12.26 2.51
CA GLN A 42 13.18 11.61 1.97
C GLN A 42 13.42 10.19 2.54
N LEU A 43 12.34 9.41 2.64
CA LEU A 43 12.35 8.06 3.23
C LEU A 43 12.59 6.95 2.19
N LEU A 44 13.00 7.30 0.98
CA LEU A 44 13.33 6.36 -0.08
C LEU A 44 14.77 5.84 0.10
N PRO A 45 15.04 4.54 -0.12
CA PRO A 45 14.12 3.49 -0.59
C PRO A 45 13.24 2.89 0.53
N ALA A 46 11.95 2.66 0.22
CA ALA A 46 10.98 2.09 1.16
C ALA A 46 11.10 0.57 1.34
N ASP A 47 11.82 -0.11 0.43
CA ASP A 47 11.90 -1.57 0.35
C ASP A 47 12.45 -2.21 1.62
N ASP A 48 13.56 -1.68 2.14
CA ASP A 48 14.21 -2.19 3.35
C ASP A 48 13.34 -1.99 4.60
N ALA A 49 12.69 -0.82 4.69
CA ALA A 49 11.80 -0.50 5.79
C ALA A 49 10.57 -1.40 5.79
N LEU A 50 9.97 -1.64 4.62
CA LEU A 50 8.82 -2.53 4.47
C LEU A 50 9.19 -3.99 4.69
N ARG A 51 10.37 -4.42 4.24
CA ARG A 51 10.93 -5.75 4.54
C ARG A 51 11.10 -5.97 6.05
N GLU A 52 11.71 -5.01 6.77
CA GLU A 52 11.88 -5.10 8.22
C GLU A 52 10.51 -5.12 8.93
N LEU A 53 9.57 -4.29 8.47
CA LEU A 53 8.24 -4.15 9.05
C LEU A 53 7.40 -5.42 8.89
N LEU A 54 7.37 -6.00 7.69
CA LEU A 54 6.66 -7.24 7.40
C LEU A 54 7.42 -8.48 7.86
N SER A 55 8.66 -8.32 8.37
CA SER A 55 9.54 -9.44 8.71
C SER A 55 9.67 -10.45 7.56
N ALA A 56 9.67 -9.93 6.32
CA ALA A 56 9.68 -10.72 5.10
C ALA A 56 11.11 -11.08 4.68
N SER A 57 11.29 -12.19 3.97
CA SER A 57 12.61 -12.61 3.47
C SER A 57 13.11 -11.72 2.33
N ARG A 58 12.19 -11.19 1.52
CA ARG A 58 12.45 -10.35 0.34
C ARG A 58 11.66 -9.04 0.41
N ALA A 59 12.10 -8.03 -0.34
CA ALA A 59 11.36 -6.79 -0.47
C ALA A 59 9.96 -7.07 -1.06
N PRO A 60 8.88 -6.59 -0.43
CA PRO A 60 7.53 -6.80 -0.93
C PRO A 60 7.33 -6.01 -2.24
N PRO A 61 6.73 -6.61 -3.28
CA PRO A 61 6.33 -5.85 -4.46
C PRO A 61 5.33 -4.77 -4.07
N LEU A 62 5.70 -3.53 -4.41
CA LEU A 62 4.86 -2.36 -4.24
C LEU A 62 3.96 -2.23 -5.47
N LEU A 63 2.68 -2.00 -5.23
CA LEU A 63 1.64 -1.95 -6.24
C LEU A 63 0.84 -0.67 -6.07
N THR A 64 0.50 -0.01 -7.17
CA THR A 64 -0.42 1.14 -7.20
C THR A 64 -1.56 0.85 -8.17
N SER A 65 -2.68 1.55 -8.07
CA SER A 65 -3.79 1.38 -9.02
C SER A 65 -3.75 2.43 -10.12
N LYS A 66 -4.32 2.12 -11.30
CA LYS A 66 -4.48 3.09 -12.38
C LYS A 66 -5.29 4.31 -11.95
N CYS A 67 -6.26 4.11 -11.05
CA CYS A 67 -7.10 5.20 -10.53
C CYS A 67 -6.29 6.14 -9.63
N VAL A 68 -5.43 5.60 -8.76
CA VAL A 68 -4.53 6.40 -7.90
C VAL A 68 -3.57 7.24 -8.74
N VAL A 69 -2.96 6.64 -9.77
CA VAL A 69 -2.07 7.38 -10.70
C VAL A 69 -2.82 8.47 -11.45
N ALA A 70 -4.05 8.21 -11.88
CA ALA A 70 -4.88 9.20 -12.56
C ALA A 70 -5.33 10.34 -11.62
N GLU A 71 -5.58 10.05 -10.34
CA GLU A 71 -5.88 11.06 -9.33
C GLU A 71 -4.68 11.97 -9.05
N LEU A 72 -3.49 11.39 -8.86
CA LEU A 72 -2.24 12.15 -8.71
C LEU A 72 -1.99 13.08 -9.91
N ARG A 73 -2.31 12.61 -11.12
CA ARG A 73 -2.22 13.44 -12.34
C ARG A 73 -3.16 14.65 -12.30
N ARG A 74 -4.37 14.49 -11.72
CA ARG A 74 -5.36 15.58 -11.59
C ARG A 74 -4.96 16.61 -10.54
N LEU A 75 -4.27 16.19 -9.47
CA LEU A 75 -3.74 17.08 -8.44
C LEU A 75 -2.67 18.06 -8.98
N GLY A 76 -2.04 17.71 -10.11
CA GLY A 76 -1.20 18.64 -10.87
C GLY A 76 0.18 18.88 -10.26
N LYS A 77 0.71 20.10 -10.44
CA LYS A 77 2.13 20.43 -10.20
C LYS A 77 2.60 20.24 -8.76
N SER A 78 1.72 20.30 -7.76
CA SER A 78 2.08 20.08 -6.36
C SER A 78 2.43 18.62 -6.06
N HIS A 79 1.99 17.69 -6.90
CA HIS A 79 2.18 16.25 -6.72
C HIS A 79 2.85 15.60 -7.95
N SER A 80 3.53 16.38 -8.79
CA SER A 80 4.19 15.85 -10.01
C SER A 80 5.25 14.81 -9.67
N GLU A 81 6.05 15.04 -8.63
CA GLU A 81 7.06 14.08 -8.18
C GLU A 81 6.43 12.78 -7.67
N ALA A 82 5.29 12.88 -6.97
CA ALA A 82 4.56 11.71 -6.51
C ALA A 82 3.93 10.93 -7.67
N PHE A 83 3.48 11.63 -8.71
CA PHE A 83 3.00 11.01 -9.94
C PHE A 83 4.13 10.25 -10.66
N ASP A 84 5.29 10.87 -10.85
CA ASP A 84 6.44 10.24 -11.51
C ASP A 84 6.92 9.02 -10.73
N ALA A 85 7.01 9.12 -9.40
CA ALA A 85 7.37 7.99 -8.54
C ALA A 85 6.31 6.87 -8.60
N ALA A 86 5.01 7.21 -8.61
CA ALA A 86 3.95 6.21 -8.71
C ALA A 86 3.95 5.48 -10.06
N GLN A 87 4.38 6.12 -11.15
CA GLN A 87 4.50 5.46 -12.46
C GLN A 87 5.60 4.41 -12.51
N LEU A 88 6.64 4.53 -11.68
CA LEU A 88 7.73 3.55 -11.59
C LEU A 88 7.33 2.29 -10.81
N VAL A 89 6.25 2.34 -10.04
CA VAL A 89 5.74 1.24 -9.22
C VAL A 89 4.84 0.33 -10.06
N ALA A 90 4.80 -0.97 -9.74
CA ALA A 90 3.96 -1.92 -10.46
C ALA A 90 2.48 -1.52 -10.36
N THR A 91 1.73 -1.67 -11.45
CA THR A 91 0.31 -1.29 -11.49
C THR A 91 -0.58 -2.52 -11.26
N ALA A 92 -1.44 -2.47 -10.24
CA ALA A 92 -2.52 -3.42 -10.02
C ALA A 92 -3.68 -3.14 -10.99
N SER A 93 -4.23 -4.21 -11.58
CA SER A 93 -5.39 -4.14 -12.47
C SER A 93 -6.65 -3.89 -11.65
N CYS A 94 -7.26 -2.71 -11.85
CA CYS A 94 -8.60 -2.41 -11.35
C CYS A 94 -9.62 -2.53 -12.49
N GLU A 95 -10.82 -3.02 -12.20
CA GLU A 95 -11.88 -3.27 -13.20
C GLU A 95 -12.79 -2.06 -13.46
N HIS A 96 -12.38 -0.86 -13.04
CA HIS A 96 -13.17 0.35 -13.24
C HIS A 96 -13.06 0.87 -14.67
N ASP A 97 -14.18 0.96 -15.40
CA ASP A 97 -14.25 1.59 -16.73
C ASP A 97 -13.96 3.09 -16.68
N LYS A 98 -14.34 3.75 -15.59
CA LYS A 98 -14.08 5.18 -15.35
C LYS A 98 -13.13 5.33 -14.17
N VAL A 99 -12.24 6.32 -14.26
CA VAL A 99 -11.37 6.69 -13.14
C VAL A 99 -12.23 7.13 -11.95
N VAL A 100 -12.29 6.27 -10.94
CA VAL A 100 -12.91 6.54 -9.64
C VAL A 100 -11.88 7.14 -8.67
N SER A 101 -12.32 7.50 -7.46
CA SER A 101 -11.40 7.97 -6.41
C SER A 101 -10.42 6.88 -5.99
N ALA A 102 -9.23 7.25 -5.52
CA ALA A 102 -8.22 6.35 -4.97
C ALA A 102 -8.80 5.50 -3.83
N VAL A 103 -9.59 6.13 -2.95
CA VAL A 103 -10.25 5.47 -1.82
C VAL A 103 -11.19 4.36 -2.30
N ASP A 104 -12.11 4.67 -3.22
CA ASP A 104 -13.07 3.69 -3.74
C ASP A 104 -12.36 2.59 -4.53
N CYS A 105 -11.29 2.94 -5.26
CA CYS A 105 -10.52 1.97 -6.01
C CYS A 105 -9.79 0.97 -5.09
N ILE A 106 -9.17 1.45 -4.01
CA ILE A 106 -8.46 0.59 -3.06
C ILE A 106 -9.45 -0.30 -2.31
N LEU A 107 -10.60 0.26 -1.89
CA LEU A 107 -11.66 -0.52 -1.25
C LEU A 107 -12.20 -1.61 -2.18
N SER A 108 -12.41 -1.32 -3.45
CA SER A 108 -12.84 -2.32 -4.43
C SER A 108 -11.77 -3.39 -4.71
N LEU A 109 -10.48 -3.03 -4.69
CA LEU A 109 -9.38 -3.98 -4.89
C LEU A 109 -9.20 -4.93 -3.71
N VAL A 110 -9.37 -4.43 -2.49
CA VAL A 110 -9.33 -5.26 -1.28
C VAL A 110 -10.62 -6.08 -1.17
N GLY A 111 -11.78 -5.47 -1.45
CA GLY A 111 -13.08 -6.12 -1.28
C GLY A 111 -13.34 -6.56 0.16
N ASP A 112 -14.39 -7.34 0.38
CA ASP A 112 -14.83 -7.71 1.75
C ASP A 112 -13.95 -8.77 2.43
N LYS A 113 -13.14 -9.50 1.67
CA LYS A 113 -12.35 -10.64 2.19
C LYS A 113 -10.87 -10.61 1.80
N ASN A 114 -10.42 -9.56 1.10
CA ASN A 114 -9.05 -9.45 0.63
C ASN A 114 -8.53 -10.73 -0.07
N PRO A 115 -9.19 -11.17 -1.16
CA PRO A 115 -8.85 -12.44 -1.83
C PRO A 115 -7.42 -12.48 -2.38
N GLU A 116 -6.85 -11.31 -2.68
CA GLU A 116 -5.48 -11.17 -3.19
C GLU A 116 -4.44 -10.95 -2.08
N HIS A 117 -4.88 -10.86 -0.83
CA HIS A 117 -4.04 -10.71 0.37
C HIS A 117 -3.13 -9.49 0.31
N TYR A 118 -3.69 -8.34 -0.05
CA TYR A 118 -2.99 -7.07 -0.09
C TYR A 118 -2.75 -6.52 1.32
N PHE A 119 -1.55 -6.04 1.58
CA PHE A 119 -1.31 -5.03 2.61
C PHE A 119 -1.53 -3.65 2.02
N VAL A 120 -2.14 -2.72 2.75
CA VAL A 120 -2.37 -1.36 2.27
C VAL A 120 -1.49 -0.38 3.03
N ALA A 121 -0.76 0.47 2.31
CA ALA A 121 0.06 1.57 2.81
C ALA A 121 -0.57 2.90 2.38
N THR A 122 -1.21 3.59 3.34
CA THR A 122 -1.85 4.91 3.14
C THR A 122 -1.61 5.82 4.35
N GLN A 123 -1.62 7.14 4.10
CA GLN A 123 -1.65 8.17 5.15
C GLN A 123 -3.05 8.69 5.44
N ASP A 124 -4.05 8.30 4.64
CA ASP A 124 -5.45 8.68 4.83
C ASP A 124 -6.04 7.96 6.06
N SER A 125 -6.55 8.73 7.03
CA SER A 125 -7.17 8.20 8.24
C SER A 125 -8.49 7.48 7.97
N ASP A 126 -9.26 8.00 7.03
CA ASP A 126 -10.62 7.58 6.74
C ASP A 126 -10.59 6.28 5.94
N LEU A 127 -9.68 6.19 4.97
CA LEU A 127 -9.41 4.94 4.25
C LEU A 127 -8.97 3.82 5.20
N ARG A 128 -8.08 4.10 6.16
CA ARG A 128 -7.68 3.10 7.17
C ARG A 128 -8.83 2.68 8.09
N ALA A 129 -9.76 3.58 8.42
CA ALA A 129 -10.90 3.23 9.24
C ALA A 129 -11.78 2.23 8.51
N LYS A 130 -12.12 2.52 7.25
CA LYS A 130 -12.90 1.62 6.38
C LYS A 130 -12.23 0.26 6.17
N LEU A 131 -10.92 0.24 5.91
CA LEU A 131 -10.17 -1.01 5.71
C LEU A 131 -10.03 -1.89 6.96
N ARG A 132 -10.30 -1.37 8.17
CA ARG A 132 -10.28 -2.17 9.41
C ARG A 132 -11.62 -2.82 9.72
N GLU A 133 -12.68 -2.41 9.04
CA GLU A 133 -14.01 -3.03 9.15
C GLU A 133 -14.11 -4.29 8.27
N VAL A 134 -13.19 -4.42 7.31
CA VAL A 134 -12.96 -5.58 6.43
C VAL A 134 -12.09 -6.63 7.13
#